data_AF-A0A813YXE1-F1
#
_entry.id   AF-A0A813YXE1-F1
#
_cell.length_a   1.000
_cell.length_b   1.000
_cell.length_c   1.000
_cell.angle_alpha   90.00
_cell.angle_beta   90.00
_cell.angle_gamma   90.00
#
_symmetry.space_group_name_H-M   'P 1'
#
loop_
_entity.id
_entity.type
_entity.pdbx_description
1 polymer ?
#
loop_
_entity_poly.entity_id
_entity_poly.type
_entity_poly.pdbx_seq_one_letter_code
_entity_poly.pdbx_strand_id
1 'polypeptide(L)'
;MAAKFVGSQEPLKDMRDVQQKNGGLVPYVERDHQGRLIKASGRIHGNMELAKGTRVNGPARQLIKGKGDGSDDAGHIIPCSCGGSGQSTDNLYPQNAHINRGAQAQMDRSIAESLMSDSNHSVVFEVGFIYEDTQHPDRPSYVYQHMDTYINDKLQSSIRDGDPNFRNSETR
;
A
#
# COMPACT_ATOMS: atom_id res chain seq x y z
N MET A 1 -1.24 -24.32 7.20
CA MET A 1 -0.32 -23.35 7.84
C MET A 1 -0.26 -22.14 6.92
N ALA A 2 -0.75 -20.98 7.35
CA ALA A 2 -0.53 -19.75 6.60
C ALA A 2 0.97 -19.42 6.68
N ALA A 3 1.60 -19.22 5.52
CA ALA A 3 2.96 -18.70 5.48
C ALA A 3 2.93 -17.32 6.13
N LYS A 4 3.58 -17.18 7.30
CA LYS A 4 3.87 -15.86 7.84
C LYS A 4 4.71 -15.15 6.80
N PHE A 5 4.16 -14.08 6.23
CA PHE A 5 4.97 -13.15 5.48
C PHE A 5 5.97 -12.53 6.45
N VAL A 6 7.19 -13.03 6.44
CA VAL A 6 8.31 -12.39 7.10
C VAL A 6 8.90 -11.50 6.01
N GLY A 7 8.49 -10.23 6.00
CA GLY A 7 9.13 -9.23 5.12
C GLY A 7 10.65 -9.31 5.24
N SER A 8 11.37 -8.94 4.18
CA SER A 8 12.82 -9.12 4.15
C SER A 8 13.48 -8.51 5.40
N GLN A 9 14.29 -9.30 6.09
CA GLN A 9 15.05 -8.81 7.24
C GLN A 9 16.17 -7.85 6.82
N GLU A 10 16.49 -7.83 5.53
CA GLU A 10 17.44 -6.92 4.91
C GLU A 10 16.75 -5.65 4.40
N PRO A 11 17.48 -4.52 4.31
CA PRO A 11 16.97 -3.34 3.65
C PRO A 11 16.50 -3.63 2.21
N LEU A 12 15.36 -3.08 1.83
CA LEU A 12 14.81 -3.13 0.48
C LEU A 12 15.66 -2.26 -0.45
N LYS A 13 16.74 -2.84 -0.96
CA LYS A 13 17.60 -2.20 -1.94
C LYS A 13 17.22 -2.62 -3.36
N ASP A 14 17.42 -1.73 -4.32
CA ASP A 14 17.33 -2.00 -5.77
C ASP A 14 15.94 -2.39 -6.29
N MET A 15 14.87 -1.96 -5.60
CA MET A 15 13.52 -2.04 -6.13
C MET A 15 13.32 -1.11 -7.32
N ARG A 16 12.50 -1.57 -8.26
CA ARG A 16 12.10 -0.81 -9.45
C ARG A 16 11.24 0.39 -9.07
N ASP A 17 11.39 1.46 -9.81
CA ASP A 17 10.53 2.65 -9.70
C ASP A 17 9.08 2.29 -10.04
N VAL A 18 8.15 2.86 -9.29
CA VAL A 18 6.71 2.65 -9.51
C VAL A 18 6.26 3.16 -10.88
N GLN A 19 5.17 2.60 -11.40
CA GLN A 19 4.67 2.85 -12.76
C GLN A 19 3.67 4.00 -12.80
N GLN A 20 3.68 4.83 -13.86
CA GLN A 20 2.61 5.79 -14.12
C GLN A 20 1.47 5.12 -14.90
N LYS A 21 0.28 5.00 -14.30
CA LYS A 21 -0.90 4.39 -14.92
C LYS A 21 -2.18 4.98 -14.34
N ASN A 22 -3.19 5.19 -15.18
CA ASN A 22 -4.51 5.69 -14.78
C ASN A 22 -4.44 6.97 -13.91
N GLY A 23 -3.61 7.94 -14.35
CA GLY A 23 -3.50 9.25 -13.71
C GLY A 23 -2.74 9.26 -12.38
N GLY A 24 -1.93 8.25 -12.06
CA GLY A 24 -1.06 8.28 -10.89
C GLY A 24 -0.09 7.09 -10.83
N LEU A 25 0.65 7.02 -9.72
CA LEU A 25 1.60 5.96 -9.46
C LEU A 25 0.89 4.65 -9.09
N VAL A 26 1.45 3.55 -9.58
CA VAL A 26 0.95 2.19 -9.38
C VAL A 26 2.15 1.28 -9.07
N PRO A 27 2.08 0.45 -8.01
CA PRO A 27 3.16 -0.47 -7.67
C PRO A 27 3.31 -1.60 -8.70
N TYR A 28 4.41 -2.33 -8.61
CA TYR A 28 4.46 -3.69 -9.18
C TYR A 28 3.70 -4.62 -8.24
N VAL A 29 2.81 -5.45 -8.80
CA VAL A 29 1.97 -6.36 -8.03
C VAL A 29 2.14 -7.80 -8.46
N GLU A 30 2.06 -8.70 -7.49
CA GLU A 30 1.90 -10.13 -7.71
C GLU A 30 0.50 -10.54 -7.25
N ARG A 31 -0.10 -11.47 -8.00
CA ARG A 31 -1.43 -12.00 -7.72
C ARG A 31 -1.38 -13.52 -7.63
N ASP A 32 -2.24 -14.09 -6.80
CA ASP A 32 -2.44 -15.53 -6.78
C ASP A 32 -3.28 -16.01 -7.98
N HIS A 33 -3.54 -17.33 -8.04
CA HIS A 33 -4.35 -17.94 -9.10
C HIS A 33 -5.81 -17.46 -9.13
N GLN A 34 -6.31 -16.83 -8.05
CA GLN A 34 -7.64 -16.21 -7.97
C GLN A 34 -7.63 -14.74 -8.40
N GLY A 35 -6.45 -14.18 -8.72
CA GLY A 35 -6.29 -12.79 -9.08
C GLY A 35 -6.24 -11.84 -7.88
N ARG A 36 -6.12 -12.36 -6.65
CA ARG A 36 -6.02 -11.54 -5.43
C ARG A 36 -4.60 -11.01 -5.29
N LEU A 37 -4.45 -9.76 -4.85
CA LEU A 37 -3.14 -9.16 -4.58
C LEU A 37 -2.48 -9.96 -3.45
N ILE A 38 -1.28 -10.49 -3.66
CA ILE A 38 -0.50 -11.15 -2.59
C ILE A 38 0.74 -10.35 -2.23
N LYS A 39 1.23 -9.52 -3.15
CA LYS A 39 2.38 -8.64 -2.96
C LYS A 39 2.23 -7.37 -3.79
N ALA A 40 2.67 -6.25 -3.25
CA ALA A 40 2.87 -5.01 -3.99
C ALA A 40 4.20 -4.37 -3.59
N SER A 41 4.87 -3.69 -4.51
CA SER A 41 6.21 -3.18 -4.24
C SER A 41 6.64 -2.08 -5.19
N GLY A 42 7.64 -1.30 -4.78
CA GLY A 42 8.30 -0.34 -5.66
C GLY A 42 9.06 0.74 -4.92
N ARG A 43 9.64 1.65 -5.71
CA ARG A 43 10.36 2.83 -5.24
C ARG A 43 9.66 4.12 -5.67
N ILE A 44 9.49 5.04 -4.71
CA ILE A 44 8.93 6.38 -4.90
C ILE A 44 10.05 7.39 -4.61
N HIS A 45 10.28 8.33 -5.52
CA HIS A 45 11.30 9.38 -5.37
C HIS A 45 10.65 10.72 -5.05
N GLY A 46 11.29 11.50 -4.18
CA GLY A 46 10.90 12.85 -3.82
C GLY A 46 10.89 13.76 -5.05
N ASN A 47 9.72 14.32 -5.38
CA ASN A 47 9.55 15.47 -6.26
C ASN A 47 8.09 15.99 -6.17
N MET A 48 7.82 17.18 -6.69
CA MET A 48 6.46 17.75 -6.67
C MET A 48 5.45 17.02 -7.57
N GLU A 49 5.90 16.11 -8.46
CA GLU A 49 4.99 15.29 -9.28
C GLU A 49 4.25 14.24 -8.42
N LEU A 50 4.74 13.96 -7.20
CA LEU A 50 4.10 13.13 -6.18
C LEU A 50 2.76 13.68 -5.67
N ALA A 51 2.45 14.98 -5.79
CA ALA A 51 1.17 15.51 -5.30
C ALA A 51 0.01 15.34 -6.30
N LYS A 52 0.22 14.63 -7.42
CA LYS A 52 -0.77 14.48 -8.51
C LYS A 52 -1.59 13.19 -8.42
N GLY A 53 -1.57 12.51 -7.28
CA GLY A 53 -2.38 11.31 -7.07
C GLY A 53 -3.87 11.58 -7.27
N THR A 54 -4.62 10.52 -7.57
CA THR A 54 -6.05 10.64 -7.83
C THR A 54 -6.87 10.01 -6.73
N ARG A 55 -7.98 10.67 -6.38
CA ARG A 55 -8.98 10.11 -5.46
C ARG A 55 -9.62 8.87 -6.08
N VAL A 56 -10.07 7.95 -5.23
CA VAL A 56 -10.82 6.78 -5.71
C VAL A 56 -12.11 7.23 -6.40
N ASN A 57 -12.25 6.88 -7.68
CA ASN A 57 -13.42 7.19 -8.48
C ASN A 57 -14.59 6.21 -8.19
N GLY A 58 -15.79 6.53 -8.70
CA GLY A 58 -16.97 5.70 -8.48
C GLY A 58 -16.80 4.24 -8.91
N PRO A 59 -16.38 3.97 -10.16
CA PRO A 59 -16.17 2.61 -10.66
C PRO A 59 -15.15 1.79 -9.84
N ALA A 60 -13.98 2.36 -9.55
CA ALA A 60 -12.96 1.68 -8.76
C ALA A 60 -13.46 1.40 -7.34
N ARG A 61 -14.15 2.35 -6.71
CA ARG A 61 -14.76 2.16 -5.38
C ARG A 61 -15.77 1.01 -5.38
N GLN A 62 -16.64 0.93 -6.39
CA GLN A 62 -17.62 -0.15 -6.49
C GLN A 62 -16.96 -1.52 -6.66
N LEU A 63 -15.94 -1.61 -7.53
CA LEU A 63 -15.21 -2.85 -7.75
C LEU A 63 -14.53 -3.33 -6.47
N ILE A 64 -13.84 -2.43 -5.75
CA ILE A 64 -13.14 -2.79 -4.52
C ILE A 64 -14.11 -3.13 -3.39
N LYS A 65 -15.22 -2.40 -3.24
CA LYS A 65 -16.25 -2.76 -2.27
C LYS A 65 -16.89 -4.12 -2.55
N GLY A 66 -17.05 -4.50 -3.81
CA GLY A 66 -17.53 -5.83 -4.19
C GLY A 66 -16.57 -6.98 -3.81
N LYS A 67 -15.33 -6.66 -3.44
CA LYS A 67 -14.29 -7.61 -3.00
C LYS A 67 -14.11 -7.65 -1.48
N GLY A 68 -14.67 -6.67 -0.76
CA GLY A 68 -14.54 -6.51 0.68
C GLY A 68 -15.86 -6.73 1.43
N ASP A 69 -15.87 -6.28 2.68
CA ASP A 69 -17.10 -6.02 3.42
C ASP A 69 -17.73 -4.69 2.94
N GLY A 70 -19.05 -4.53 3.05
CA GLY A 70 -19.77 -3.32 2.61
C GLY A 70 -19.30 -2.04 3.31
N SER A 71 -18.72 -2.16 4.51
CA SER A 71 -18.11 -1.05 5.26
C SER A 71 -16.65 -0.78 4.93
N ASP A 72 -15.98 -1.60 4.12
CA ASP A 72 -14.59 -1.34 3.73
C ASP A 72 -14.50 -0.09 2.85
N ASP A 73 -13.36 0.58 3.00
CA ASP A 73 -12.89 1.58 2.05
C ASP A 73 -12.08 0.91 0.93
N ALA A 74 -11.94 1.63 -0.18
CA ALA A 74 -10.92 1.33 -1.16
C ALA A 74 -9.61 1.97 -0.69
N GLY A 75 -8.80 1.19 0.01
CA GLY A 75 -7.50 1.62 0.53
C GLY A 75 -6.47 1.72 -0.59
N HIS A 76 -5.66 2.78 -0.55
CA HIS A 76 -4.53 2.97 -1.46
C HIS A 76 -3.32 2.16 -0.98
N ILE A 77 -2.55 1.55 -1.90
CA ILE A 77 -1.24 0.95 -1.58
C ILE A 77 -0.18 2.05 -1.59
N ILE A 78 -0.08 2.79 -2.70
CA ILE A 78 0.64 4.06 -2.76
C ILE A 78 -0.38 5.15 -2.43
N PRO A 79 -0.18 5.94 -1.36
CA PRO A 79 -1.14 6.95 -0.93
C PRO A 79 -1.36 8.01 -2.00
N CYS A 80 -2.58 8.57 -2.05
CA CYS A 80 -2.90 9.66 -2.97
C CYS A 80 -1.98 10.88 -2.78
N SER A 81 -1.57 11.17 -1.54
CA SER A 81 -0.60 12.24 -1.20
C SER A 81 0.81 12.00 -1.74
N CYS A 82 1.16 10.74 -2.00
CA CYS A 82 2.43 10.32 -2.58
C CYS A 82 2.31 10.06 -4.10
N GLY A 83 1.17 10.38 -4.71
CA GLY A 83 1.00 10.33 -6.16
C GLY A 83 0.22 9.11 -6.64
N GLY A 84 -0.25 8.27 -5.72
CA GLY A 84 -0.94 7.03 -6.05
C GLY A 84 -2.22 7.21 -6.86
N SER A 85 -2.42 6.33 -7.83
CA SER A 85 -3.67 6.30 -8.62
C SER A 85 -4.83 5.75 -7.78
N GLY A 86 -5.94 6.49 -7.73
CA GLY A 86 -7.23 6.02 -7.21
C GLY A 86 -8.10 5.36 -8.28
N GLN A 87 -7.58 5.14 -9.48
CA GLN A 87 -8.32 4.54 -10.58
C GLN A 87 -7.79 3.13 -10.93
N SER A 88 -6.58 2.80 -10.49
CA SER A 88 -5.97 1.49 -10.74
C SER A 88 -6.30 0.50 -9.63
N THR A 89 -6.90 -0.64 -9.98
CA THR A 89 -7.11 -1.78 -9.05
C THR A 89 -5.81 -2.50 -8.68
N ASP A 90 -4.69 -2.13 -9.30
CA ASP A 90 -3.35 -2.57 -8.90
C ASP A 90 -2.79 -1.70 -7.75
N ASN A 91 -3.42 -0.55 -7.46
CA ASN A 91 -3.05 0.33 -6.35
C ASN A 91 -4.14 0.41 -5.27
N LEU A 92 -5.17 -0.43 -5.36
CA LEU A 92 -6.32 -0.41 -4.46
C LEU A 92 -6.65 -1.81 -3.94
N TYR A 93 -7.08 -1.87 -2.69
CA TYR A 93 -7.56 -3.11 -2.06
C TYR A 93 -8.67 -2.81 -1.05
N PRO A 94 -9.50 -3.80 -0.68
CA PRO A 94 -10.50 -3.62 0.37
C PRO A 94 -9.84 -3.49 1.73
N GLN A 95 -10.06 -2.37 2.40
CA GLN A 95 -9.44 -2.05 3.69
C GLN A 95 -10.49 -1.59 4.70
N ASN A 96 -10.39 -2.11 5.93
CA ASN A 96 -11.19 -1.71 7.06
C ASN A 96 -11.09 -0.19 7.23
N ALA A 97 -12.24 0.48 7.24
CA ALA A 97 -12.31 1.94 7.27
C ALA A 97 -11.64 2.55 8.52
N HIS A 98 -11.64 1.85 9.67
CA HIS A 98 -10.97 2.32 10.88
C HIS A 98 -9.45 2.35 10.69
N ILE A 99 -8.87 1.31 10.08
CA ILE A 99 -7.44 1.22 9.79
C ILE A 99 -7.06 2.24 8.71
N ASN A 100 -7.81 2.26 7.59
CA ASN A 100 -7.56 3.15 6.46
C ASN A 100 -7.55 4.63 6.88
N ARG A 101 -8.52 5.04 7.70
CA ARG A 101 -8.67 6.45 8.14
C ARG A 101 -7.87 6.77 9.41
N GLY A 102 -7.38 5.74 10.12
CA GLY A 102 -6.64 5.84 11.36
C GLY A 102 -5.14 5.66 11.15
N ALA A 103 -4.63 4.47 11.50
CA ALA A 103 -3.19 4.18 11.48
C ALA A 103 -2.57 4.33 10.09
N GLN A 104 -3.24 3.86 9.03
CA GLN A 104 -2.74 4.00 7.66
C GLN A 104 -2.61 5.46 7.25
N ALA A 105 -3.64 6.28 7.51
CA ALA A 105 -3.60 7.71 7.18
C ALA A 105 -2.45 8.47 7.87
N GLN A 106 -2.09 8.08 9.11
CA GLN A 106 -0.96 8.69 9.84
C GLN A 106 0.39 8.27 9.25
N MET A 107 0.53 6.99 8.90
CA MET A 107 1.72 6.48 8.20
C MET A 107 1.88 7.17 6.84
N ASP A 108 0.82 7.22 6.04
CA ASP A 108 0.78 7.85 4.72
C ASP A 108 1.20 9.32 4.77
N ARG A 109 0.73 10.04 5.80
CA ARG A 109 1.11 11.44 6.03
C ARG A 109 2.60 11.58 6.31
N SER A 110 3.15 10.73 7.18
CA SER A 110 4.57 10.79 7.57
C SER A 110 5.49 10.49 6.37
N ILE A 111 5.08 9.54 5.52
CA ILE A 111 5.78 9.20 4.27
C ILE A 111 5.73 10.38 3.29
N ALA A 112 4.56 10.98 3.11
CA ALA A 112 4.40 12.12 2.22
C ALA A 112 5.24 13.32 2.67
N GLU A 113 5.24 13.63 3.96
CA GLU A 113 6.06 14.72 4.54
C GLU A 113 7.56 14.47 4.29
N SER A 114 8.02 13.22 4.46
CA SER A 114 9.41 12.84 4.15
C SER A 114 9.76 12.98 2.66
N LEU A 115 8.90 12.53 1.75
CA LEU A 115 9.15 12.63 0.31
C LEU A 115 9.07 14.07 -0.22
N MET A 116 8.28 14.94 0.42
CA MET A 116 8.10 16.33 0.02
C MET A 116 9.22 17.25 0.52
N SER A 117 9.97 16.85 1.55
CA SER A 117 10.97 17.73 2.15
C SER A 117 12.19 17.99 1.24
N ASP A 118 12.58 17.04 0.41
CA ASP A 118 13.73 17.15 -0.49
C ASP A 118 13.64 16.14 -1.65
N SER A 119 14.07 16.53 -2.86
CA SER A 119 14.04 15.66 -4.03
C SER A 119 15.02 14.48 -3.99
N ASN A 120 15.99 14.51 -3.08
CA ASN A 120 16.94 13.42 -2.86
C ASN A 120 16.39 12.32 -1.93
N HIS A 121 15.18 12.50 -1.41
CA HIS A 121 14.51 11.51 -0.59
C HIS A 121 13.86 10.44 -1.47
N SER A 122 13.82 9.20 -1.01
CA SER A 122 13.04 8.16 -1.65
C SER A 122 12.55 7.14 -0.63
N VAL A 123 11.45 6.47 -0.96
CA VAL A 123 10.85 5.40 -0.16
C VAL A 123 10.81 4.15 -1.02
N VAL A 124 11.36 3.07 -0.50
CA VAL A 124 11.22 1.74 -1.07
C VAL A 124 10.27 0.95 -0.19
N PHE A 125 9.30 0.27 -0.80
CA PHE A 125 8.30 -0.45 -0.04
C PHE A 125 7.98 -1.82 -0.62
N GLU A 126 7.53 -2.70 0.28
CA GLU A 126 6.94 -3.99 0.00
C GLU A 126 5.70 -4.17 0.89
N VAL A 127 4.58 -4.53 0.29
CA VAL A 127 3.31 -4.79 0.97
C VAL A 127 2.89 -6.23 0.72
N GLY A 128 2.64 -6.99 1.77
CA GLY A 128 2.15 -8.36 1.71
C GLY A 128 0.68 -8.45 2.11
N PHE A 129 -0.10 -9.27 1.42
CA PHE A 129 -1.53 -9.45 1.67
C PHE A 129 -1.83 -10.91 1.98
N ILE A 130 -2.44 -11.18 3.14
CA ILE A 130 -2.77 -12.53 3.60
C ILE A 130 -4.28 -12.70 3.69
N TYR A 131 -4.80 -13.79 3.13
CA TYR A 131 -6.23 -14.10 3.09
C TYR A 131 -6.50 -15.38 3.90
N GLU A 132 -7.17 -15.23 5.04
CA GLU A 132 -7.58 -16.35 5.91
C GLU A 132 -9.10 -16.40 6.11
N ASP A 133 -9.80 -15.30 5.87
CA ASP A 133 -11.26 -15.21 5.97
C ASP A 133 -11.95 -15.93 4.81
N THR A 134 -12.69 -16.98 5.13
CA THR A 134 -13.46 -17.77 4.15
C THR A 134 -14.80 -17.13 3.78
N GLN A 135 -15.31 -16.20 4.58
CA GLN A 135 -16.55 -15.46 4.28
C GLN A 135 -16.29 -14.32 3.29
N HIS A 136 -15.11 -13.69 3.35
CA HIS A 136 -14.67 -12.64 2.44
C HIS A 136 -13.35 -13.02 1.77
N PRO A 137 -13.34 -14.00 0.85
CA PRO A 137 -12.09 -14.58 0.32
C PRO A 137 -11.24 -13.60 -0.50
N ASP A 138 -11.83 -12.51 -1.00
CA ASP A 138 -11.15 -11.45 -1.76
C ASP A 138 -10.69 -10.27 -0.88
N ARG A 139 -10.96 -10.33 0.42
CA ARG A 139 -10.58 -9.33 1.42
C ARG A 139 -9.34 -9.82 2.16
N PRO A 140 -8.20 -9.12 2.09
CA PRO A 140 -7.03 -9.53 2.84
C PRO A 140 -7.37 -9.46 4.32
N SER A 141 -7.11 -10.52 5.08
CA SER A 141 -7.29 -10.56 6.54
C SER A 141 -6.18 -9.76 7.25
N TYR A 142 -4.97 -9.76 6.67
CA TYR A 142 -3.81 -9.03 7.17
C TYR A 142 -3.09 -8.33 6.02
N VAL A 143 -2.52 -7.16 6.33
CA VAL A 143 -1.63 -6.42 5.42
C VAL A 143 -0.33 -6.13 6.16
N TYR A 144 0.78 -6.59 5.61
CA TYR A 144 2.13 -6.36 6.11
C TYR A 144 2.79 -5.28 5.27
N GLN A 145 3.52 -4.38 5.89
CA GLN A 145 4.21 -3.29 5.18
C GLN A 145 5.65 -3.23 5.65
N HIS A 146 6.60 -3.28 4.72
CA HIS A 146 8.00 -2.96 4.98
C HIS A 146 8.35 -1.77 4.10
N MET A 147 8.79 -0.69 4.72
CA MET A 147 9.21 0.53 4.03
C MET A 147 10.56 1.01 4.53
N ASP A 148 11.45 1.33 3.61
CA ASP A 148 12.75 1.91 3.89
C ASP A 148 12.83 3.30 3.26
N THR A 149 13.28 4.28 4.05
CA THR A 149 13.51 5.64 3.58
C THR A 149 14.99 5.86 3.29
N TYR A 150 15.28 6.56 2.21
CA TYR A 150 16.64 6.83 1.75
C TYR A 150 16.80 8.33 1.47
N ILE A 151 17.99 8.85 1.78
CA ILE A 151 18.43 10.19 1.38
C ILE A 151 19.76 10.02 0.68
N ASN A 152 19.87 10.49 -0.57
CA ASN A 152 21.08 10.31 -1.39
C ASN A 152 21.53 8.84 -1.42
N ASP A 153 20.57 7.92 -1.61
CA ASP A 153 20.76 6.45 -1.61
C ASP A 153 21.31 5.85 -0.30
N LYS A 154 21.33 6.61 0.79
CA LYS A 154 21.70 6.12 2.12
C LYS A 154 20.44 5.88 2.95
N LEU A 155 20.29 4.65 3.44
CA LEU A 155 19.21 4.26 4.34
C LEU A 155 19.17 5.19 5.56
N GLN A 156 18.01 5.76 5.84
CA GLN A 156 17.77 6.61 7.01
C GLN A 156 16.92 5.89 8.06
N SER A 157 15.84 5.26 7.62
CA SER A 157 14.93 4.54 8.51
C SER A 157 14.35 3.31 7.83
N SER A 158 13.98 2.34 8.65
CA SER A 158 13.20 1.17 8.23
C SER A 158 11.95 1.11 9.11
N ILE A 159 10.79 1.02 8.48
CA ILE A 159 9.51 0.75 9.12
C ILE A 159 9.13 -0.66 8.71
N ARG A 160 8.93 -1.53 9.70
CA ARG A 160 8.47 -2.89 9.49
C ARG A 160 7.21 -3.07 10.29
N ASP A 161 6.11 -3.13 9.57
CA ASP A 161 4.80 -3.34 10.14
C ASP A 161 4.35 -4.77 9.91
N GLY A 162 4.39 -5.52 11.02
CA GLY A 162 3.60 -6.73 11.24
C GLY A 162 2.72 -6.56 12.47
N ASP A 163 2.42 -5.31 12.85
CA ASP A 163 1.63 -5.00 14.03
C ASP A 163 0.23 -5.61 13.90
N PRO A 164 -0.24 -6.39 14.89
CA PRO A 164 -1.62 -6.85 14.95
C PRO A 164 -2.68 -5.73 14.81
N ASN A 165 -2.33 -4.46 14.99
CA ASN A 165 -3.22 -3.31 14.76
C ASN A 165 -3.59 -3.07 13.28
N PHE A 166 -2.92 -3.69 12.30
CA PHE A 166 -3.30 -3.65 10.87
C PHE A 166 -4.11 -4.88 10.42
N ARG A 167 -4.77 -5.54 11.37
CA ARG A 167 -5.71 -6.63 11.10
C ARG A 167 -6.97 -6.12 10.43
N ASN A 168 -7.03 -6.32 9.13
CA ASN A 168 -8.25 -6.06 8.38
C ASN A 168 -9.42 -6.87 8.96
N SER A 169 -9.16 -8.08 9.46
CA SER A 169 -10.16 -9.01 10.02
C SER A 169 -10.81 -8.60 11.34
N GLU A 170 -10.33 -7.56 12.05
CA GLU A 170 -10.99 -7.14 13.29
C GLU A 170 -12.29 -6.38 12.98
N THR A 171 -13.40 -6.92 13.51
CA THR A 171 -14.74 -6.34 13.37
C THR A 171 -14.93 -5.19 14.35
N ARG A 172 -15.02 -3.98 13.78
CA ARG A 172 -15.52 -2.72 14.36
C ARG A 172 -14.81 -2.16 15.59
#